data_AF-A0A2E3Q1H1-F1
#
_entry.id   AF-A0A2E3Q1H1-F1
#
_cell.length_a   1.000
_cell.length_b   1.000
_cell.length_c   1.000
_cell.angle_alpha   90.00
_cell.angle_beta   90.00
_cell.angle_gamma   90.00
#
_symmetry.space_group_name_H-M   'P 1'
#
loop_
_entity.id
_entity.type
_entity.pdbx_description
1 polymer ?
#
loop_
_entity_poly.entity_id
_entity_poly.type
_entity_poly.pdbx_seq_one_letter_code
_entity_poly.pdbx_strand_id
1 'polypeptide(L)'
;MKDGFQVPTWATILGWTLAIGFLGFYFFVVHACLRALVPSFGFDPGSMATAIFGTIVMSGFVIWLVSLAELPEMWFIHRRPRRLLAQGRCPSCGHHRTPNSDAPCCECGVPAGNLPPPYRMSWSAVRRFLVAMTIGILAGITVAETSIASDEARMIRETGTINRKEWTFTRAWPAGFGRVDWSCDHGFMPRGLLQVERTPPPR
;
A
#
# COMPACT_ATOMS: atom_id res chain seq x y z
N MET A 1 15.18 29.23 -22.79
CA MET A 1 14.01 28.32 -22.85
C MET A 1 13.67 27.97 -21.42
N LYS A 2 12.64 28.58 -20.82
CA LYS A 2 12.21 28.25 -19.45
C LYS A 2 11.56 26.87 -19.48
N ASP A 3 12.00 26.04 -18.54
CA ASP A 3 11.69 24.63 -18.42
C ASP A 3 10.21 24.32 -18.61
N GLY A 4 9.95 23.20 -19.31
CA GLY A 4 8.61 22.71 -19.58
C GLY A 4 7.78 22.50 -18.31
N PHE A 5 6.50 22.19 -18.48
CA PHE A 5 5.61 21.85 -17.38
C PHE A 5 6.24 20.76 -16.49
N GLN A 6 6.67 21.13 -15.28
CA GLN A 6 7.25 20.22 -14.30
C GLN A 6 6.30 20.01 -13.12
N VAL A 7 6.30 18.78 -12.60
CA VAL A 7 5.58 18.46 -11.37
C VAL A 7 6.36 19.06 -10.20
N PRO A 8 5.71 19.80 -9.28
CA PRO A 8 6.39 20.33 -8.10
C PRO A 8 7.03 19.21 -7.28
N THR A 9 8.28 19.38 -6.84
CA THR A 9 9.04 18.35 -6.10
C THR A 9 8.30 17.86 -4.85
N TRP A 10 7.65 18.78 -4.12
CA TRP A 10 6.87 18.43 -2.93
C TRP A 10 5.70 17.49 -3.27
N ALA A 11 5.05 17.68 -4.42
CA ALA A 11 3.91 16.87 -4.84
C ALA A 11 4.38 15.46 -5.24
N THR A 12 5.55 15.37 -5.86
CA THR A 12 6.21 14.10 -6.15
C THR A 12 6.57 13.37 -4.85
N ILE A 13 7.26 14.02 -3.91
CA ILE A 13 7.62 13.41 -2.62
C ILE A 13 6.37 12.92 -1.88
N LEU A 14 5.35 13.75 -1.77
CA LEU A 14 4.09 13.40 -1.12
C LEU A 14 3.40 12.22 -1.81
N GLY A 15 3.36 12.21 -3.15
CA GLY A 15 2.79 11.10 -3.91
C GLY A 15 3.52 9.78 -3.65
N TRP A 16 4.85 9.81 -3.63
CA TRP A 16 5.68 8.63 -3.35
C TRP A 16 5.54 8.13 -1.92
N THR A 17 5.56 9.02 -0.92
CA THR A 17 5.42 8.62 0.48
C THR A 17 4.04 8.02 0.75
N LEU A 18 2.98 8.63 0.21
CA LEU A 18 1.62 8.09 0.31
C LEU A 18 1.49 6.75 -0.42
N ALA A 19 2.05 6.61 -1.62
CA ALA A 19 2.00 5.36 -2.37
C ALA A 19 2.73 4.23 -1.63
N ILE A 20 3.96 4.46 -1.18
CA ILE A 20 4.74 3.45 -0.45
C ILE A 20 4.07 3.12 0.89
N GLY A 21 3.58 4.12 1.62
CA GLY A 21 2.87 3.93 2.88
C GLY A 21 1.58 3.12 2.70
N PHE A 22 0.78 3.45 1.70
CA PHE A 22 -0.43 2.70 1.35
C PHE A 22 -0.13 1.26 0.95
N LEU A 23 0.85 1.05 0.07
CA LEU A 23 1.27 -0.28 -0.38
C LEU A 23 1.82 -1.12 0.78
N GLY A 24 2.70 -0.53 1.60
CA GLY A 24 3.27 -1.18 2.76
C GLY A 24 2.20 -1.60 3.77
N PHE A 25 1.24 -0.71 4.05
CA PHE A 25 0.11 -1.01 4.92
C PHE A 25 -0.80 -2.10 4.34
N TYR A 26 -1.12 -2.03 3.05
CA TYR A 26 -1.91 -3.05 2.36
C TYR A 26 -1.23 -4.43 2.45
N PHE A 27 0.05 -4.51 2.08
CA PHE A 27 0.79 -5.78 2.11
C PHE A 27 1.02 -6.28 3.53
N PHE A 28 1.18 -5.39 4.51
CA PHE A 28 1.18 -5.76 5.93
C PHE A 28 -0.12 -6.48 6.32
N VAL A 29 -1.27 -5.90 6.00
CA VAL A 29 -2.59 -6.50 6.34
C VAL A 29 -2.78 -7.83 5.62
N VAL A 30 -2.54 -7.86 4.31
CA VAL A 30 -2.70 -9.08 3.51
C VAL A 30 -1.79 -10.19 4.02
N HIS A 31 -0.52 -9.89 4.26
CA HIS A 31 0.45 -10.88 4.70
C HIS A 31 0.10 -11.43 6.09
N ALA A 32 -0.26 -10.56 7.03
CA ALA A 32 -0.68 -10.97 8.38
C ALA A 32 -1.95 -11.84 8.34
N CYS A 33 -2.93 -11.50 7.50
CA CYS A 33 -4.13 -12.32 7.32
C CYS A 33 -3.82 -13.69 6.70
N LEU A 34 -2.93 -13.75 5.70
CA LEU A 34 -2.49 -15.02 5.09
C LEU A 34 -1.72 -15.89 6.09
N ARG A 35 -0.85 -15.30 6.91
CA ARG A 35 -0.17 -16.02 8.00
C ARG A 35 -1.13 -16.56 9.05
N ALA A 36 -2.24 -15.88 9.30
CA ALA A 36 -3.27 -16.36 10.21
C ALA A 36 -4.16 -17.47 9.61
N LEU A 37 -4.29 -17.52 8.28
CA LEU A 37 -5.01 -18.58 7.57
C LEU A 37 -4.23 -19.90 7.57
N VAL A 38 -2.91 -19.83 7.53
CA VAL A 38 -2.04 -21.01 7.62
C VAL A 38 -1.83 -21.36 9.10
N PRO A 39 -2.29 -22.53 9.57
CA PRO A 39 -2.16 -22.92 10.97
C PRO A 39 -0.69 -23.21 11.29
N SER A 40 0.05 -22.15 11.63
CA SER A 40 1.47 -22.17 11.93
C SER A 40 1.77 -21.27 13.12
N PHE A 41 2.70 -21.69 13.96
CA PHE A 41 3.19 -20.93 15.11
C PHE A 41 4.71 -20.99 15.08
N GLY A 42 5.37 -19.83 15.12
CA GLY A 42 6.83 -19.71 14.98
C GLY A 42 7.33 -19.61 13.53
N PHE A 43 8.64 -19.78 13.37
CA PHE A 43 9.35 -19.72 12.09
C PHE A 43 9.27 -21.06 11.34
N ASP A 44 8.10 -21.41 10.83
CA ASP A 44 7.97 -22.50 9.86
C ASP A 44 8.18 -21.99 8.43
N PRO A 45 9.25 -22.39 7.72
CA PRO A 45 9.55 -21.88 6.38
C PRO A 45 8.47 -22.23 5.35
N GLY A 46 7.73 -23.33 5.53
CA GLY A 46 6.63 -23.71 4.65
C GLY A 46 5.46 -22.71 4.72
N SER A 47 5.06 -22.37 5.95
CA SER A 47 4.02 -21.34 6.19
C SER A 47 4.43 -19.95 5.70
N MET A 48 5.72 -19.60 5.84
CA MET A 48 6.24 -18.33 5.35
C MET A 48 6.21 -18.29 3.81
N ALA A 49 6.65 -19.35 3.14
CA ALA A 49 6.64 -19.44 1.68
C ALA A 49 5.22 -19.34 1.09
N THR A 50 4.25 -20.03 1.70
CA THR A 50 2.84 -19.97 1.27
C THR A 50 2.22 -18.59 1.49
N ALA A 51 2.52 -17.91 2.60
CA ALA A 51 2.07 -16.54 2.85
C ALA A 51 2.71 -15.53 1.89
N ILE A 52 4.00 -15.67 1.59
CA ILE A 52 4.71 -14.84 0.60
C ILE A 52 4.09 -15.05 -0.78
N PHE A 53 3.88 -16.30 -1.20
CA PHE A 53 3.24 -16.61 -2.47
C PHE A 53 1.84 -15.99 -2.56
N GLY A 54 1.01 -16.13 -1.52
CA GLY A 54 -0.30 -15.49 -1.45
C GLY A 54 -0.22 -13.97 -1.55
N THR A 55 0.77 -13.35 -0.90
CA THR A 55 1.00 -11.89 -0.94
C THR A 55 1.38 -11.43 -2.35
N ILE A 56 2.22 -12.20 -3.06
CA ILE A 56 2.57 -11.95 -4.46
C ILE A 56 1.34 -12.08 -5.36
N VAL A 57 0.51 -13.11 -5.19
CA VAL A 57 -0.75 -13.25 -5.96
C VAL A 57 -1.66 -12.04 -5.70
N MET A 58 -1.77 -11.59 -4.45
CA MET A 58 -2.58 -10.42 -4.09
C MET A 58 -2.02 -9.09 -4.62
N SER A 59 -0.72 -9.02 -4.97
CA SER A 59 -0.15 -7.86 -5.66
C SER A 59 -0.73 -7.67 -7.06
N GLY A 60 -1.22 -8.75 -7.69
CA GLY A 60 -1.90 -8.69 -8.98
C GLY A 60 -3.14 -7.79 -8.97
N PHE A 61 -3.85 -7.69 -7.85
CA PHE A 61 -4.99 -6.76 -7.72
C PHE A 61 -4.54 -5.30 -7.63
N VAL A 62 -3.36 -5.06 -7.06
CA VAL A 62 -2.77 -3.74 -6.89
C VAL A 62 -2.22 -3.18 -8.21
N ILE A 63 -1.90 -4.04 -9.19
CA ILE A 63 -1.37 -3.60 -10.49
C ILE A 63 -2.31 -2.63 -11.21
N TRP A 64 -3.62 -2.74 -10.97
CA TRP A 64 -4.63 -1.82 -11.52
C TRP A 64 -4.52 -0.40 -10.95
N LEU A 65 -3.87 -0.24 -9.80
CA LEU A 65 -3.60 1.06 -9.17
C LEU A 65 -2.39 1.78 -9.78
N VAL A 66 -1.73 1.22 -10.80
CA VAL A 66 -0.63 1.88 -11.53
C VAL A 66 -1.02 3.29 -12.00
N SER A 67 -2.29 3.47 -12.40
CA SER A 67 -2.83 4.75 -12.84
C SER A 67 -2.83 5.81 -11.73
N LEU A 68 -2.87 5.40 -10.46
CA LEU A 68 -2.80 6.33 -9.32
C LEU A 68 -1.38 6.88 -9.10
N ALA A 69 -0.33 6.13 -9.45
CA ALA A 69 1.04 6.63 -9.35
C ALA A 69 1.29 7.82 -10.29
N GLU A 70 0.52 7.91 -11.37
CA GLU A 70 0.61 8.94 -12.41
C GLU A 70 -0.33 10.13 -12.14
N LEU A 71 -1.14 10.10 -11.08
CA LEU A 71 -2.05 11.19 -10.73
C LEU A 71 -1.39 12.56 -10.63
N PRO A 72 -0.22 12.72 -9.96
CA PRO A 72 0.44 14.02 -9.89
C PRO A 72 0.81 14.55 -11.28
N GLU A 73 1.36 13.68 -12.15
CA GLU A 73 1.74 14.05 -13.51
C GLU A 73 0.51 14.40 -14.35
N MET A 74 -0.53 13.56 -14.30
CA MET A 74 -1.80 13.77 -14.99
C MET A 74 -2.47 15.08 -14.54
N TRP A 75 -2.40 15.40 -13.25
CA TRP A 75 -2.98 16.62 -12.70
C TRP A 75 -2.18 17.87 -13.08
N PHE A 76 -0.87 17.90 -12.81
CA PHE A 76 -0.06 19.11 -12.95
C PHE A 76 0.34 19.41 -14.40
N ILE A 77 0.56 18.39 -15.23
CA ILE A 77 0.98 18.55 -16.62
C ILE A 77 -0.22 18.64 -17.56
N HIS A 78 -1.24 17.78 -17.39
CA HIS A 78 -2.32 17.70 -18.38
C HIS A 78 -3.61 18.41 -17.97
N ARG A 79 -4.08 18.23 -16.73
CA ARG A 79 -5.39 18.74 -16.30
C ARG A 79 -5.36 20.21 -15.86
N ARG A 80 -4.40 20.61 -15.03
CA ARG A 80 -4.27 21.98 -14.50
C ARG A 80 -4.03 23.00 -15.62
N PRO A 81 -3.13 22.80 -16.59
CA PRO A 81 -2.90 23.76 -17.67
C PRO A 81 -4.15 23.99 -18.53
N ARG A 82 -4.87 22.91 -18.89
CA ARG A 82 -6.13 23.00 -19.64
C ARG A 82 -7.21 23.74 -18.87
N ARG A 83 -7.33 23.48 -17.56
CA ARG A 83 -8.28 24.17 -16.69
C ARG A 83 -7.97 25.67 -16.56
N LEU A 84 -6.70 26.03 -16.40
CA LEU A 84 -6.27 27.44 -16.34
C LEU A 84 -6.54 28.15 -17.66
N LEU A 85 -6.25 27.52 -18.79
CA LEU A 85 -6.52 28.10 -20.11
C LEU A 85 -8.02 28.32 -20.33
N ALA A 86 -8.87 27.36 -19.95
CA ALA A 86 -10.33 27.50 -20.01
C ALA A 86 -10.86 28.64 -19.11
N GLN A 87 -10.10 29.03 -18.08
CA GLN A 87 -10.41 30.16 -17.19
C GLN A 87 -9.82 31.49 -17.68
N GLY A 88 -9.24 31.54 -18.88
CA GLY A 88 -8.54 32.73 -19.39
C GLY A 88 -7.27 33.04 -18.61
N ARG A 89 -6.61 32.03 -18.02
CA ARG A 89 -5.35 32.19 -17.28
C ARG A 89 -4.21 31.48 -18.01
N CYS A 90 -2.99 31.97 -17.78
CA CYS A 90 -1.80 31.35 -18.33
C CYS A 90 -1.60 29.93 -17.78
N PRO A 91 -1.37 28.92 -18.62
CA PRO A 91 -1.21 27.52 -18.19
C PRO A 91 0.04 27.29 -17.33
N SER A 92 1.08 28.13 -17.47
CA SER A 92 2.34 28.00 -16.74
C SER A 92 2.29 28.75 -15.39
N CYS A 93 2.15 30.08 -15.42
CA CYS A 93 2.20 30.91 -14.21
C CYS A 93 0.83 31.19 -13.55
N GLY A 94 -0.29 30.93 -14.24
CA GLY A 94 -1.63 31.23 -13.71
C GLY A 94 -2.07 32.69 -13.81
N HIS A 95 -1.25 33.59 -14.36
CA HIS A 95 -1.59 35.00 -14.55
C HIS A 95 -2.78 35.18 -15.52
N HIS A 96 -3.58 36.22 -15.33
CA HIS A 96 -4.71 36.50 -16.21
C HIS A 96 -4.24 36.81 -17.64
N ARG A 97 -4.95 36.26 -18.62
CA ARG A 97 -4.74 36.55 -20.05
C ARG A 97 -6.01 37.14 -20.63
N THR A 98 -5.84 37.99 -21.64
CA THR A 98 -6.93 38.34 -22.53
C THR A 98 -7.42 37.09 -23.27
N PRO A 99 -8.72 36.77 -23.22
CA PRO A 99 -9.26 35.63 -23.95
C PRO A 99 -9.02 35.80 -25.46
N ASN A 100 -8.67 34.71 -26.16
CA ASN A 100 -8.37 34.67 -27.61
C ASN A 100 -7.11 35.42 -28.09
N SER A 101 -6.21 35.79 -27.19
CA SER A 101 -4.91 36.34 -27.57
C SER A 101 -3.88 35.22 -27.78
N ASP A 102 -3.34 35.11 -29.00
CA ASP A 102 -2.17 34.27 -29.31
C ASP A 102 -0.85 34.87 -28.78
N ALA A 103 -0.89 36.11 -28.26
CA ALA A 103 0.29 36.78 -27.75
C ALA A 103 0.88 36.01 -26.55
N PRO A 104 2.21 35.93 -26.43
CA PRO A 104 2.88 35.29 -25.30
C PRO A 104 2.49 35.96 -23.97
N CYS A 105 2.54 35.20 -22.87
CA CYS A 105 2.15 35.72 -21.56
C CYS A 105 3.14 36.82 -21.13
N CYS A 106 2.63 37.97 -20.68
CA CYS A 106 3.46 39.11 -20.26
C CYS A 106 4.42 38.77 -19.10
N GLU A 107 4.07 37.79 -18.25
CA GLU A 107 4.87 37.40 -17.09
C GLU A 107 5.90 36.30 -17.40
N CYS A 108 5.46 35.22 -18.07
CA CYS A 108 6.28 34.03 -18.27
C CYS A 108 6.73 33.80 -19.72
N GLY A 109 6.23 34.60 -20.67
CA GLY A 109 6.57 34.49 -22.10
C GLY A 109 6.00 33.26 -22.81
N VAL A 110 5.27 32.38 -22.12
CA VAL A 110 4.78 31.12 -22.71
C VAL A 110 3.59 31.38 -23.66
N PRO A 111 3.64 30.94 -24.93
CA PRO A 111 2.53 31.09 -25.87
C PRO A 111 1.34 30.20 -25.49
N ALA A 112 0.12 30.62 -25.83
CA ALA A 112 -1.12 29.94 -25.42
C ALA A 112 -1.26 28.53 -26.03
N GLY A 113 -0.74 28.34 -27.25
CA GLY A 113 -0.79 27.07 -27.98
C GLY A 113 0.19 26.00 -27.50
N ASN A 114 1.10 26.31 -26.57
CA ASN A 114 2.10 25.35 -26.08
C ASN A 114 1.50 24.46 -24.96
N LEU A 115 0.45 23.72 -25.30
CA LEU A 115 -0.13 22.71 -24.42
C LEU A 115 0.61 21.37 -24.62
N PRO A 116 0.88 20.64 -23.53
CA PRO A 116 1.45 19.31 -23.67
C PRO A 116 0.48 18.38 -24.41
N PRO A 117 0.99 17.43 -25.19
CA PRO A 117 0.17 16.43 -25.87
C PRO A 117 -0.73 15.67 -24.87
N PRO A 118 -1.82 15.03 -25.33
CA PRO A 118 -2.65 14.20 -24.47
C PRO A 118 -1.80 13.13 -23.75
N TYR A 119 -2.14 12.89 -22.48
CA TYR A 119 -1.43 11.93 -21.64
C TYR A 119 -1.34 10.56 -22.33
N ARG A 120 -0.13 10.00 -22.35
CA ARG A 120 0.14 8.64 -22.79
C ARG A 120 0.89 7.93 -21.69
N MET A 121 0.45 6.73 -21.34
CA MET A 121 1.10 5.93 -20.33
C MET A 121 2.53 5.61 -20.78
N SER A 122 3.51 6.15 -20.06
CA SER A 122 4.92 5.91 -20.34
C SER A 122 5.41 4.64 -19.66
N TRP A 123 6.35 3.92 -20.26
CA TRP A 123 7.02 2.79 -19.62
C TRP A 123 7.77 3.19 -18.33
N SER A 124 8.20 4.46 -18.23
CA SER A 124 8.81 4.99 -17.01
C SER A 124 7.85 4.98 -15.82
N ALA A 125 6.54 5.16 -16.07
CA ALA A 125 5.49 5.08 -15.05
C ALA A 125 5.43 3.68 -14.44
N VAL A 126 5.38 2.67 -15.32
CA VAL A 126 5.34 1.25 -14.94
C VAL A 126 6.57 0.90 -14.12
N ARG A 127 7.77 1.32 -14.55
CA ARG A 127 9.01 1.07 -13.81
C ARG A 127 8.98 1.69 -12.41
N ARG A 128 8.51 2.93 -12.28
CA ARG A 128 8.38 3.61 -10.97
C ARG A 128 7.41 2.88 -10.05
N PHE A 129 6.26 2.48 -10.60
CA PHE A 129 5.27 1.72 -9.85
C PHE A 129 5.80 0.36 -9.39
N LEU A 130 6.50 -0.37 -10.26
CA LEU A 130 7.13 -1.65 -9.89
C LEU A 130 8.15 -1.47 -8.76
N VAL A 131 8.95 -0.40 -8.79
CA VAL A 131 9.88 -0.08 -7.70
C VAL A 131 9.12 0.20 -6.39
N ALA A 132 8.07 1.03 -6.43
CA ALA A 132 7.24 1.32 -5.27
C ALA A 132 6.58 0.04 -4.71
N MET A 133 6.10 -0.83 -5.59
CA MET A 133 5.47 -2.10 -5.26
C MET A 133 6.45 -3.04 -4.57
N THR A 134 7.66 -3.22 -5.12
CA THR A 134 8.69 -4.06 -4.50
C THR A 134 9.07 -3.53 -3.11
N ILE A 135 9.25 -2.21 -2.96
CA ILE A 135 9.54 -1.59 -1.66
C ILE A 135 8.37 -1.82 -0.68
N GLY A 136 7.13 -1.62 -1.14
CA GLY A 136 5.94 -1.84 -0.34
C GLY A 136 5.76 -3.29 0.11
N ILE A 137 6.02 -4.27 -0.76
CA ILE A 137 5.98 -5.70 -0.44
C ILE A 137 7.02 -6.03 0.65
N LEU A 138 8.28 -5.63 0.45
CA LEU A 138 9.35 -5.89 1.40
C LEU A 138 9.06 -5.25 2.76
N ALA A 139 8.64 -3.99 2.77
CA ALA A 139 8.28 -3.28 3.99
C ALA A 139 7.09 -3.94 4.69
N GLY A 140 6.01 -4.25 3.96
CA GLY A 140 4.80 -4.87 4.49
C GLY A 140 5.06 -6.25 5.10
N ILE A 141 5.81 -7.12 4.41
CA ILE A 141 6.18 -8.45 4.92
C ILE A 141 7.03 -8.32 6.18
N THR A 142 8.04 -7.45 6.17
CA THR A 142 8.95 -7.27 7.32
C THR A 142 8.19 -6.78 8.56
N VAL A 143 7.33 -5.78 8.39
CA VAL A 143 6.48 -5.26 9.49
C VAL A 143 5.48 -6.32 9.96
N ALA A 144 4.92 -7.13 9.05
CA ALA A 144 4.00 -8.21 9.41
C ALA A 144 4.69 -9.29 10.24
N GLU A 145 5.82 -9.84 9.78
CA GLU A 145 6.55 -10.88 10.51
C GLU A 145 7.06 -10.39 11.88
N THR A 146 7.55 -9.15 11.97
CA THR A 146 7.94 -8.57 13.26
C THR A 146 6.76 -8.39 14.21
N SER A 147 5.59 -7.99 13.70
CA SER A 147 4.36 -7.90 14.51
C SER A 147 3.90 -9.28 14.98
N ILE A 148 3.97 -10.30 14.13
CA ILE A 148 3.58 -11.68 14.44
C ILE A 148 4.53 -12.26 15.47
N ALA A 149 5.84 -12.13 15.28
CA ALA A 149 6.85 -12.59 16.23
C ALA A 149 6.67 -11.93 17.61
N SER A 150 6.30 -10.64 17.64
CA SER A 150 6.00 -9.92 18.89
C SER A 150 4.73 -10.46 19.57
N ASP A 151 3.70 -10.81 18.80
CA ASP A 151 2.45 -11.42 19.27
C ASP A 151 2.70 -12.82 19.85
N GLU A 152 3.45 -13.66 19.15
CA GLU A 152 3.84 -15.01 19.61
C GLU A 152 4.70 -14.94 20.88
N ALA A 153 5.67 -14.02 20.94
CA ALA A 153 6.46 -13.79 22.14
C ALA A 153 5.60 -13.33 23.34
N ARG A 154 4.53 -12.56 23.09
CA ARG A 154 3.55 -12.22 24.14
C ARG A 154 2.83 -13.46 24.64
N MET A 155 2.33 -14.32 23.75
CA MET A 155 1.63 -15.56 24.12
C MET A 155 2.52 -16.49 24.95
N ILE A 156 3.79 -16.67 24.56
CA ILE A 156 4.76 -17.47 25.32
C ILE A 156 4.93 -16.92 26.75
N ARG A 157 5.09 -15.61 26.90
CA ARG A 157 5.18 -14.98 28.24
C ARG A 157 3.91 -15.16 29.06
N GLU A 158 2.74 -15.05 28.45
CA GLU A 158 1.46 -15.26 29.12
C GLU A 158 1.30 -16.71 29.59
N THR A 159 1.66 -17.70 28.77
CA THR A 159 1.61 -19.13 29.18
C THR A 159 2.53 -19.44 30.36
N GLY A 160 3.67 -18.77 30.49
CA GLY A 160 4.57 -18.94 31.64
C GLY A 160 4.02 -18.41 32.97
N THR A 161 2.98 -17.56 32.93
CA THR A 161 2.37 -16.97 34.14
C THR A 161 0.99 -17.54 34.47
N ILE A 162 0.34 -18.23 33.52
CA ILE A 162 -1.01 -18.78 33.67
C ILE A 162 -0.95 -20.17 34.33
N ASN A 163 -1.55 -20.32 35.51
CA ASN A 163 -1.74 -21.62 36.17
C ASN A 163 -3.04 -22.31 35.70
N ARG A 164 -3.19 -22.50 34.38
CA ARG A 164 -4.31 -23.24 33.76
C ARG A 164 -3.74 -24.32 32.85
N LYS A 165 -4.47 -25.42 32.70
CA LYS A 165 -4.05 -26.53 31.81
C LYS A 165 -4.27 -26.24 30.33
N GLU A 166 -5.27 -25.42 30.03
CA GLU A 166 -5.67 -25.07 28.67
C GLU A 166 -6.03 -23.58 28.61
N TRP A 167 -5.65 -22.94 27.50
CA TRP A 167 -5.97 -21.54 27.24
C TRP A 167 -6.05 -21.27 25.73
N THR A 168 -6.94 -20.38 25.32
CA THR A 168 -7.05 -19.96 23.91
C THR A 168 -6.68 -18.49 23.79
N PHE A 169 -5.71 -18.21 22.91
CA PHE A 169 -5.29 -16.87 22.55
C PHE A 169 -5.96 -16.42 21.25
N THR A 170 -6.30 -15.14 21.17
CA THR A 170 -6.67 -14.46 19.93
C THR A 170 -5.45 -13.72 19.39
N ARG A 171 -5.18 -13.83 18.09
CA ARG A 171 -4.09 -13.08 17.45
C ARG A 171 -4.35 -11.57 17.50
N ALA A 172 -3.28 -10.79 17.49
CA ALA A 172 -3.39 -9.33 17.39
C ALA A 172 -3.94 -8.88 16.01
N TRP A 173 -4.49 -7.66 15.96
CA TRP A 173 -4.89 -7.02 14.71
C TRP A 173 -3.70 -6.96 13.73
N PRO A 174 -3.88 -7.22 12.42
CA PRO A 174 -5.15 -7.37 11.68
C PRO A 174 -5.71 -8.80 11.65
N ALA A 175 -5.01 -9.75 12.24
CA ALA A 175 -5.34 -11.18 12.22
C ALA A 175 -6.29 -11.63 13.34
N GLY A 176 -7.11 -10.74 13.91
CA GLY A 176 -7.91 -11.00 15.11
C GLY A 176 -8.91 -12.16 15.02
N PHE A 177 -9.20 -12.65 13.81
CA PHE A 177 -10.01 -13.85 13.59
C PHE A 177 -9.25 -15.16 13.87
N GLY A 178 -7.91 -15.14 13.84
CA GLY A 178 -7.07 -16.29 14.10
C GLY A 178 -7.00 -16.62 15.59
N ARG A 179 -7.15 -17.90 15.93
CA ARG A 179 -7.06 -18.40 17.32
C ARG A 179 -5.93 -19.40 17.44
N VAL A 180 -5.26 -19.37 18.59
CA VAL A 180 -4.18 -20.30 18.95
C VAL A 180 -4.55 -20.91 20.29
N ASP A 181 -4.77 -22.21 20.32
CA ASP A 181 -4.92 -22.93 21.57
C ASP A 181 -3.56 -23.26 22.15
N TRP A 182 -3.51 -23.35 23.46
CA TRP A 182 -2.37 -23.85 24.19
C TRP A 182 -2.84 -24.88 25.23
N SER A 183 -2.16 -26.02 25.27
CA SER A 183 -2.32 -27.05 26.29
C SER A 183 -0.97 -27.49 26.81
N CYS A 184 -0.87 -27.85 28.09
CA CYS A 184 0.36 -28.37 28.68
C CYS A 184 0.89 -29.64 27.96
N ASP A 185 0.00 -30.43 27.37
CA ASP A 185 0.35 -31.72 26.75
C ASP A 185 0.79 -31.58 25.28
N HIS A 186 0.28 -30.56 24.58
CA HIS A 186 0.44 -30.40 23.13
C HIS A 186 1.11 -29.10 22.70
N GLY A 187 1.36 -28.18 23.63
CA GLY A 187 1.93 -26.86 23.33
C GLY A 187 0.96 -25.97 22.56
N PHE A 188 1.50 -25.08 21.71
CA PHE A 188 0.72 -24.14 20.89
C PHE A 188 0.15 -24.84 19.65
N MET A 189 -1.17 -24.84 19.52
CA MET A 189 -1.93 -25.40 18.41
C MET A 189 -2.72 -24.29 17.71
N PRO A 190 -2.20 -23.71 16.61
CA PRO A 190 -2.95 -22.74 15.82
C PRO A 190 -4.15 -23.41 15.14
N ARG A 191 -5.36 -22.85 15.32
CA ARG A 191 -6.57 -23.37 14.68
C ARG A 191 -6.70 -22.81 13.27
N GLY A 192 -6.96 -23.70 12.31
CA GLY A 192 -7.44 -23.27 10.99
C GLY A 192 -8.83 -22.66 11.10
N LEU A 193 -9.14 -21.68 10.24
CA LEU A 193 -10.42 -20.94 10.25
C LEU A 193 -11.64 -21.89 10.17
N LEU A 194 -11.53 -23.00 9.42
CA LEU A 194 -12.57 -24.03 9.27
C LEU A 194 -12.79 -24.91 10.52
N GLN A 195 -11.88 -24.88 11.50
CA GLN A 195 -12.00 -25.65 12.74
C GLN A 195 -12.68 -24.85 13.86
N VAL A 196 -12.64 -23.50 13.80
CA VAL A 196 -13.24 -22.63 14.83
C VAL A 196 -14.76 -22.77 14.88
N GLU A 197 -15.39 -23.04 13.74
CA GLU A 197 -16.85 -23.09 13.59
C GLU A 197 -17.49 -24.40 14.11
N ARG A 198 -16.69 -25.44 14.38
CA ARG A 198 -17.18 -26.72 14.90
C ARG A 198 -17.23 -26.82 16.42
N THR A 199 -16.82 -25.80 17.15
CA THR A 199 -16.84 -25.83 18.63
C THR A 199 -18.24 -25.48 19.13
N PRO A 200 -18.99 -26.41 19.78
CA PRO A 200 -20.30 -26.07 20.36
C PRO A 200 -20.15 -25.04 21.49
N PRO A 201 -21.16 -24.20 21.74
CA PRO A 201 -21.12 -23.24 22.84
C PRO A 201 -20.94 -23.97 24.19
N PRO A 202 -20.23 -23.37 25.16
CA PRO A 202 -20.11 -23.95 26.49
C PRO A 202 -21.50 -24.10 27.12
N ARG A 203 -21.77 -25.29 27.67
CA ARG A 203 -22.95 -25.57 28.50
C ARG A 203 -22.79 -24.99 29.89
#